data_AF-A0A1C6IWY5-F1
#
_entry.id   AF-A0A1C6IWY5-F1
#
_cell.length_a   1.000
_cell.length_b   1.000
_cell.length_c   1.000
_cell.angle_alpha   90.00
_cell.angle_beta   90.00
_cell.angle_gamma   90.00
#
_symmetry.space_group_name_H-M   'P 1'
#
loop_
_entity.id
_entity.type
_entity.pdbx_description
1 polymer ?
#
loop_
_entity_poly.entity_id
_entity_poly.type
_entity_poly.pdbx_seq_one_letter_code
_entity_poly.pdbx_strand_id
1 'polypeptide(L)'
;MTDSYTLTNPADGSVTVNALYPVSTSWLDFPELNAAVTVDSGGTGFSVLSGGYAGGFQDAGEPDGSTWNLAPPDEWADYQALLADGEYLSRAMEETAAPEVPVTVYQFTDFAAPHEEYNAATQAVTFTTDPEATTVLSYGFNGMSRDADRGWCQYSYFVPDGVRRETETKILIVLGDDIGDYVLQGYADGGCDQEIDGVSCTVTRRETTLADVLDLLCRAYQAEFEQFSLGRGQESPFRYLSQAQYQGLVWQLLEQYGLFSGTPKDRYSDGRLDEILMEALSQERVLYLSFPVTVPAGGSVTVAASFWKAPSYDYGCSGSENVGLQGYDLVTALGSTLEFTGQTAALVNTDTIEIVRQNLGFDLENGVTQVSLDLAEPHYYLEIRPLEG
;
A
#
# COMPACT_ATOMS: atom_id res chain seq x y z
N MET A 1 6.42 -8.08 -19.03
CA MET A 1 6.98 -9.36 -18.57
C MET A 1 5.92 -10.44 -18.76
N THR A 2 6.33 -11.65 -19.15
CA THR A 2 5.44 -12.81 -19.26
C THR A 2 6.18 -14.02 -18.74
N ASP A 3 5.61 -14.66 -17.73
CA ASP A 3 6.07 -15.94 -17.23
C ASP A 3 5.12 -17.03 -17.70
N SER A 4 5.68 -18.13 -18.20
CA SER A 4 4.92 -19.27 -18.70
C SER A 4 5.42 -20.57 -18.08
N TYR A 5 4.49 -21.33 -17.51
CA TYR A 5 4.74 -22.53 -16.75
C TYR A 5 3.97 -23.70 -17.38
N THR A 6 4.66 -24.81 -17.67
CA THR A 6 4.00 -26.07 -17.99
C THR A 6 3.91 -26.91 -16.72
N LEU A 7 2.72 -26.95 -16.12
CA LEU A 7 2.45 -27.75 -14.94
C LEU A 7 2.12 -29.18 -15.37
N THR A 8 2.76 -30.17 -14.77
CA THR A 8 2.56 -31.60 -15.09
C THR A 8 2.03 -32.34 -13.88
N ASN A 9 1.11 -33.28 -14.12
CA ASN A 9 0.52 -34.12 -13.08
C ASN A 9 0.78 -35.59 -13.39
N PRO A 10 1.73 -36.25 -12.70
CA PRO A 10 2.04 -37.65 -12.94
C PRO A 10 1.02 -38.63 -12.31
N ALA A 11 0.04 -38.14 -11.54
CA ALA A 11 -0.93 -39.00 -10.86
C ALA A 11 -2.04 -39.51 -11.80
N ASP A 12 -2.69 -40.61 -11.40
CA ASP A 12 -3.79 -41.25 -12.13
C ASP A 12 -5.13 -40.48 -12.04
N GLY A 13 -5.20 -39.45 -11.20
CA GLY A 13 -6.36 -38.57 -11.04
C GLY A 13 -6.03 -37.12 -11.41
N SER A 14 -7.03 -36.38 -11.87
CA SER A 14 -6.89 -34.92 -12.06
C SER A 14 -6.64 -34.24 -10.73
N VAL A 15 -5.76 -33.23 -10.73
CA VAL A 15 -5.46 -32.41 -9.57
C VAL A 15 -5.95 -31.00 -9.83
N THR A 16 -6.77 -30.47 -8.93
CA THR A 16 -7.19 -29.07 -8.94
C THR A 16 -6.52 -28.34 -7.78
N VAL A 17 -5.85 -27.25 -8.08
CA VAL A 17 -5.20 -26.36 -7.10
C VAL A 17 -5.65 -24.93 -7.32
N ASN A 18 -5.50 -24.12 -6.29
CA ASN A 18 -5.54 -22.67 -6.43
C ASN A 18 -4.10 -22.17 -6.55
N ALA A 19 -3.68 -21.82 -7.75
CA ALA A 19 -2.34 -21.34 -8.02
C ALA A 19 -2.21 -19.88 -7.56
N LEU A 20 -1.03 -19.55 -7.06
CA LEU A 20 -0.67 -18.21 -6.60
C LEU A 20 0.54 -17.72 -7.39
N TYR A 21 0.42 -16.58 -8.05
CA TYR A 21 1.52 -15.95 -8.77
C TYR A 21 1.92 -14.64 -8.07
N PRO A 22 3.14 -14.54 -7.51
CA PRO A 22 3.57 -13.38 -6.75
C PRO A 22 3.94 -12.19 -7.66
N VAL A 23 3.63 -10.98 -7.21
CA VAL A 23 3.94 -9.71 -7.87
C VAL A 23 4.33 -8.68 -6.80
N SER A 24 5.54 -8.13 -6.90
CA SER A 24 5.99 -7.03 -6.03
C SER A 24 5.48 -5.69 -6.57
N THR A 25 4.66 -5.01 -5.79
CA THR A 25 3.98 -3.73 -6.09
C THR A 25 3.23 -3.20 -4.86
N SER A 26 2.71 -1.99 -4.93
CA SER A 26 1.67 -1.47 -4.03
C SER A 26 0.25 -1.76 -4.57
N TRP A 27 -0.79 -1.61 -3.74
CA TRP A 27 -2.17 -1.65 -4.24
C TRP A 27 -2.47 -0.45 -5.13
N LEU A 28 -1.88 0.70 -4.84
CA LEU A 28 -2.02 1.93 -5.62
C LEU A 28 -1.55 1.73 -7.07
N ASP A 29 -0.43 1.04 -7.26
CA ASP A 29 0.19 0.84 -8.58
C ASP A 29 -0.24 -0.47 -9.26
N PHE A 30 -0.90 -1.37 -8.52
CA PHE A 30 -1.34 -2.67 -9.05
C PHE A 30 -2.16 -2.56 -10.36
N PRO A 31 -3.12 -1.62 -10.51
CA PRO A 31 -3.85 -1.47 -11.77
C PRO A 31 -2.95 -1.13 -12.96
N GLU A 32 -1.85 -0.40 -12.75
CA GLU A 32 -0.93 -0.02 -13.83
C GLU A 32 -0.14 -1.22 -14.37
N LEU A 33 -0.02 -2.28 -13.57
CA LEU A 33 0.60 -3.52 -14.01
C LEU A 33 -0.18 -4.22 -15.13
N ASN A 34 -1.47 -3.94 -15.30
CA ASN A 34 -2.32 -4.59 -16.31
C ASN A 34 -2.19 -6.13 -16.25
N ALA A 35 -2.19 -6.68 -15.04
CA ALA A 35 -1.95 -8.10 -14.82
C ALA A 35 -3.02 -8.98 -15.48
N ALA A 36 -2.59 -10.07 -16.11
CA ALA A 36 -3.44 -11.05 -16.75
C ALA A 36 -2.91 -12.47 -16.51
N VAL A 37 -3.84 -13.42 -16.39
CA VAL A 37 -3.52 -14.85 -16.24
C VAL A 37 -4.28 -15.66 -17.31
N THR A 38 -3.60 -16.65 -17.88
CA THR A 38 -4.19 -17.59 -18.84
C THR A 38 -3.88 -19.03 -18.46
N VAL A 39 -4.81 -19.93 -18.74
CA VAL A 39 -4.68 -21.39 -18.55
C VAL A 39 -5.05 -22.07 -19.87
N ASP A 40 -4.13 -22.83 -20.47
CA ASP A 40 -4.25 -23.46 -21.80
C ASP A 40 -4.79 -22.50 -22.87
N SER A 41 -4.27 -21.27 -22.93
CA SER A 41 -4.68 -20.18 -23.82
C SER A 41 -6.12 -19.63 -23.62
N GLY A 42 -6.87 -20.17 -22.67
CA GLY A 42 -8.10 -19.58 -22.17
C GLY A 42 -7.78 -18.48 -21.15
N GLY A 43 -8.37 -17.30 -21.30
CA GLY A 43 -8.33 -16.28 -20.24
C GLY A 43 -9.03 -16.79 -18.98
N THR A 44 -8.42 -16.59 -17.81
CA THR A 44 -9.05 -16.87 -16.53
C THR A 44 -9.07 -15.60 -15.68
N GLY A 45 -10.12 -15.44 -14.88
CA GLY A 45 -10.12 -14.42 -13.82
C GLY A 45 -9.17 -14.81 -12.68
N PHE A 46 -8.73 -13.82 -11.92
CA PHE A 46 -7.99 -14.01 -10.68
C PHE A 46 -8.61 -13.14 -9.58
N SER A 47 -8.44 -13.55 -8.33
CA SER A 47 -8.51 -12.67 -7.16
C SER A 47 -7.10 -12.26 -6.75
N VAL A 48 -6.97 -11.25 -5.89
CA VAL A 48 -5.68 -10.80 -5.38
C VAL A 48 -5.65 -11.00 -3.87
N LEU A 49 -4.63 -11.72 -3.39
CA LEU A 49 -4.28 -11.81 -1.98
C LEU A 49 -3.12 -10.84 -1.71
N SER A 50 -3.03 -10.36 -0.47
CA SER A 50 -2.07 -9.32 -0.11
C SER A 50 -1.46 -9.63 1.23
N GLY A 51 -0.12 -9.62 1.29
CA GLY A 51 0.58 -9.59 2.56
C GLY A 51 0.61 -8.17 3.16
N GLY A 52 1.19 -8.09 4.35
CA GLY A 52 1.48 -6.81 5.00
C GLY A 52 2.54 -6.00 4.26
N TYR A 53 2.89 -4.84 4.80
CA TYR A 53 4.01 -4.04 4.30
C TYR A 53 5.28 -4.90 4.19
N ALA A 54 5.94 -4.88 3.04
CA ALA A 54 7.12 -5.70 2.76
C ALA A 54 8.42 -5.11 3.34
N GLY A 55 8.42 -3.83 3.71
CA GLY A 55 9.60 -3.10 4.17
C GLY A 55 9.68 -2.91 5.67
N GLY A 56 10.71 -2.15 6.07
CA GLY A 56 10.95 -1.71 7.44
C GLY A 56 10.73 -0.20 7.62
N PHE A 57 11.30 0.33 8.69
CA PHE A 57 11.27 1.76 9.00
C PHE A 57 12.69 2.27 9.21
N GLN A 58 12.91 3.52 8.86
CA GLN A 58 14.19 4.21 9.00
C GLN A 58 13.97 5.63 9.53
N ASP A 59 15.08 6.26 9.90
CA ASP A 59 15.09 7.60 10.46
C ASP A 59 14.77 8.69 9.42
N ALA A 60 14.62 9.92 9.90
CA ALA A 60 14.34 11.11 9.10
C ALA A 60 15.58 11.73 8.43
N GLY A 61 16.62 10.94 8.15
CA GLY A 61 17.88 11.37 7.55
C GLY A 61 18.99 11.69 8.56
N GLU A 62 18.69 11.65 9.87
CA GLU A 62 19.67 11.66 10.95
C GLU A 62 19.61 10.31 11.68
N PRO A 63 20.75 9.63 11.92
CA PRO A 63 20.77 8.28 12.49
C PRO A 63 20.51 8.29 14.00
N ASP A 64 19.28 8.64 14.38
CA ASP A 64 18.80 8.77 15.76
C ASP A 64 17.99 7.54 16.22
N GLY A 65 17.75 6.59 15.32
CA GLY A 65 16.98 5.38 15.57
C GLY A 65 15.46 5.59 15.52
N SER A 66 15.00 6.75 15.08
CA SER A 66 13.59 7.01 14.81
C SER A 66 13.07 6.18 13.64
N THR A 67 11.75 6.08 13.56
CA THR A 67 11.03 5.25 12.59
C THR A 67 10.04 6.08 11.78
N TRP A 68 10.42 7.32 11.46
CA TRP A 68 9.59 8.29 10.74
C TRP A 68 9.35 7.91 9.28
N ASN A 69 10.33 7.31 8.63
CA ASN A 69 10.29 7.01 7.20
C ASN A 69 10.07 5.52 6.93
N LEU A 70 9.35 5.25 5.85
CA LEU A 70 9.27 3.91 5.26
C LEU A 70 10.63 3.54 4.66
N ALA A 71 11.01 2.27 4.80
CA ALA A 71 12.18 1.67 4.16
C ALA A 71 11.69 0.45 3.38
N PRO A 72 11.12 0.65 2.17
CA PRO A 72 10.67 -0.46 1.33
C PRO A 72 11.85 -1.37 0.95
N PRO A 73 11.59 -2.59 0.45
CA PRO A 73 12.65 -3.43 -0.11
C PRO A 73 13.40 -2.70 -1.23
N ASP A 74 14.72 -2.59 -1.11
CA ASP A 74 15.58 -1.87 -2.04
C ASP A 74 16.25 -2.81 -3.06
N GLU A 75 16.44 -4.08 -2.69
CA GLU A 75 17.07 -5.09 -3.54
C GLU A 75 16.37 -6.46 -3.48
N TRP A 76 16.71 -7.35 -4.42
CA TRP A 76 16.10 -8.69 -4.49
C TRP A 76 16.34 -9.52 -3.21
N ALA A 77 17.45 -9.28 -2.50
CA ALA A 77 17.81 -9.98 -1.27
C ALA A 77 16.83 -9.66 -0.13
N ASP A 78 16.22 -8.47 -0.12
CA ASP A 78 15.18 -8.10 0.84
C ASP A 78 13.93 -8.95 0.64
N TYR A 79 13.50 -9.11 -0.63
CA TYR A 79 12.41 -10.02 -0.96
C TYR A 79 12.77 -11.48 -0.66
N GLN A 80 14.04 -11.87 -0.86
CA GLN A 80 14.49 -13.20 -0.49
C GLN A 80 14.33 -13.45 1.01
N ALA A 81 14.76 -12.51 1.85
CA ALA A 81 14.62 -12.60 3.29
C ALA A 81 13.14 -12.61 3.72
N LEU A 82 12.33 -11.73 3.14
CA LEU A 82 10.88 -11.62 3.42
C LEU A 82 10.12 -12.93 3.14
N LEU A 83 10.51 -13.65 2.09
CA LEU A 83 9.80 -14.84 1.60
C LEU A 83 10.45 -16.16 2.05
N ALA A 84 11.53 -16.12 2.83
CA ALA A 84 12.38 -17.27 3.11
C ALA A 84 11.70 -18.42 3.88
N ASP A 85 10.80 -18.10 4.81
CA ASP A 85 10.15 -19.07 5.71
C ASP A 85 8.70 -19.38 5.34
N GLY A 86 8.14 -18.67 4.35
CA GLY A 86 6.75 -18.78 3.92
C GLY A 86 5.73 -18.11 4.86
N GLU A 87 6.15 -17.46 5.95
CA GLU A 87 5.23 -16.77 6.87
C GLU A 87 4.50 -15.63 6.15
N TYR A 88 5.19 -14.88 5.29
CA TYR A 88 4.58 -13.78 4.53
C TYR A 88 3.40 -14.27 3.69
N LEU A 89 3.57 -15.39 2.97
CA LEU A 89 2.49 -16.01 2.19
C LEU A 89 1.38 -16.53 3.11
N SER A 90 1.72 -17.19 4.22
CA SER A 90 0.73 -17.68 5.19
C SER A 90 -0.18 -16.54 5.66
N ARG A 91 0.42 -15.40 6.05
CA ARG A 91 -0.33 -14.21 6.48
C ARG A 91 -1.14 -13.59 5.35
N ALA A 92 -0.64 -13.59 4.11
CA ALA A 92 -1.39 -13.10 2.95
C ALA A 92 -2.66 -13.92 2.66
N MET A 93 -2.68 -15.19 3.08
CA MET A 93 -3.85 -16.08 2.96
C MET A 93 -4.83 -15.95 4.13
N GLU A 94 -4.46 -15.26 5.21
CA GLU A 94 -5.31 -15.04 6.38
C GLU A 94 -6.23 -13.83 6.16
N GLU A 95 -7.47 -13.96 6.59
CA GLU A 95 -8.41 -12.84 6.60
C GLU A 95 -8.19 -12.02 7.86
N THR A 96 -7.84 -10.75 7.68
CA THR A 96 -7.66 -9.79 8.78
C THR A 96 -8.92 -8.94 8.90
N ALA A 97 -9.56 -8.96 10.07
CA ALA A 97 -10.75 -8.16 10.34
C ALA A 97 -10.46 -7.16 11.46
N ALA A 98 -10.96 -5.92 11.29
CA ALA A 98 -10.93 -4.93 12.36
C ALA A 98 -11.77 -5.42 13.57
N PRO A 99 -11.34 -5.13 14.80
CA PRO A 99 -12.02 -5.66 15.97
C PRO A 99 -13.28 -4.84 16.31
N GLU A 100 -14.26 -5.50 16.92
CA GLU A 100 -15.53 -4.90 17.37
C GLU A 100 -15.38 -4.11 18.69
N VAL A 101 -14.23 -3.48 18.92
CA VAL A 101 -13.97 -2.70 20.14
C VAL A 101 -14.91 -1.50 20.19
N PRO A 102 -15.61 -1.25 21.31
CA PRO A 102 -16.45 -0.05 21.45
C PRO A 102 -15.63 1.23 21.37
N VAL A 103 -16.16 2.21 20.65
CA VAL A 103 -15.56 3.54 20.49
C VAL A 103 -16.64 4.63 20.57
N THR A 104 -16.23 5.82 21.01
CA THR A 104 -17.03 7.03 20.91
C THR A 104 -16.56 7.86 19.71
N VAL A 105 -17.48 8.21 18.82
CA VAL A 105 -17.19 8.95 17.59
C VAL A 105 -17.79 10.36 17.70
N TYR A 106 -16.94 11.36 17.46
CA TYR A 106 -17.32 12.75 17.29
C TYR A 106 -17.18 13.11 15.81
N GLN A 107 -18.33 13.34 15.15
CA GLN A 107 -18.38 13.75 13.76
C GLN A 107 -18.69 15.24 13.67
N PHE A 108 -17.94 15.94 12.83
CA PHE A 108 -18.08 17.38 12.60
C PHE A 108 -18.68 17.59 11.21
N THR A 109 -19.74 18.40 11.12
CA THR A 109 -20.49 18.68 9.88
C THR A 109 -20.96 20.14 9.83
N ASP A 110 -21.70 20.51 8.78
CA ASP A 110 -22.36 21.82 8.65
C ASP A 110 -21.40 23.00 8.86
N PHE A 111 -20.26 22.94 8.18
CA PHE A 111 -19.20 23.92 8.37
C PHE A 111 -19.59 25.30 7.83
N ALA A 112 -19.20 26.35 8.55
CA ALA A 112 -19.33 27.73 8.11
C ALA A 112 -18.07 28.49 8.50
N ALA A 113 -17.61 29.38 7.61
CA ALA A 113 -16.51 30.29 7.89
C ALA A 113 -16.57 31.55 7.01
N PRO A 114 -16.00 32.68 7.46
CA PRO A 114 -15.91 33.93 6.70
C PRO A 114 -14.80 33.88 5.63
N HIS A 115 -14.91 32.97 4.65
CA HIS A 115 -13.86 32.75 3.64
C HIS A 115 -13.55 33.98 2.78
N GLU A 116 -14.46 34.95 2.65
CA GLU A 116 -14.19 36.21 1.94
C GLU A 116 -13.08 37.04 2.61
N GLU A 117 -12.94 36.96 3.93
CA GLU A 117 -11.92 37.66 4.71
C GLU A 117 -10.76 36.72 5.07
N TYR A 118 -11.06 35.44 5.34
CA TYR A 118 -10.10 34.44 5.80
C TYR A 118 -10.12 33.20 4.91
N ASN A 119 -9.35 33.24 3.81
CA ASN A 119 -9.23 32.13 2.87
C ASN A 119 -8.72 30.82 3.52
N ALA A 120 -8.09 30.90 4.70
CA ALA A 120 -7.54 29.77 5.44
C ALA A 120 -8.27 29.51 6.76
N ALA A 121 -9.50 30.02 6.91
CA ALA A 121 -10.28 29.85 8.14
C ALA A 121 -10.26 28.40 8.63
N THR A 122 -9.95 28.24 9.91
CA THR A 122 -9.64 26.95 10.53
C THR A 122 -10.55 26.74 11.73
N GLN A 123 -11.19 25.58 11.81
CA GLN A 123 -11.91 25.13 13.01
C GLN A 123 -10.96 24.29 13.85
N ALA A 124 -10.88 24.58 15.15
CA ALA A 124 -10.24 23.71 16.12
C ALA A 124 -11.23 23.18 17.14
N VAL A 125 -10.97 21.97 17.62
CA VAL A 125 -11.60 21.36 18.78
C VAL A 125 -10.52 21.08 19.82
N THR A 126 -10.75 21.55 21.04
CA THR A 126 -9.81 21.46 22.16
C THR A 126 -10.46 20.77 23.33
N PHE A 127 -9.79 19.81 23.96
CA PHE A 127 -10.28 19.09 25.12
C PHE A 127 -9.10 18.59 25.98
N THR A 128 -9.43 17.95 27.10
CA THR A 128 -8.44 17.35 28.00
C THR A 128 -8.81 15.91 28.27
N THR A 129 -7.85 15.01 28.11
CA THR A 129 -8.00 13.56 28.30
C THR A 129 -6.89 13.03 29.19
N ASP A 130 -7.15 11.92 29.88
CA ASP A 130 -6.08 11.14 30.51
C ASP A 130 -5.37 10.30 29.44
N PRO A 131 -4.09 10.56 29.10
CA PRO A 131 -3.38 9.83 28.05
C PRO A 131 -3.14 8.35 28.39
N GLU A 132 -3.29 7.93 29.66
CA GLU A 132 -3.21 6.52 30.05
C GLU A 132 -4.55 5.78 29.88
N ALA A 133 -5.67 6.52 29.84
CA ALA A 133 -7.02 5.95 29.78
C ALA A 133 -7.75 6.20 28.45
N THR A 134 -7.30 7.18 27.65
CA THR A 134 -7.96 7.60 26.42
C THR A 134 -6.98 7.68 25.26
N THR A 135 -7.33 7.00 24.16
CA THR A 135 -6.65 7.15 22.87
C THR A 135 -7.59 7.82 21.87
N VAL A 136 -7.09 8.83 21.15
CA VAL A 136 -7.85 9.53 20.11
C VAL A 136 -7.19 9.35 18.75
N LEU A 137 -7.95 8.77 17.82
CA LEU A 137 -7.63 8.74 16.39
C LEU A 137 -8.37 9.87 15.68
N SER A 138 -7.75 10.44 14.64
CA SER A 138 -8.35 11.52 13.86
C SER A 138 -8.41 11.18 12.37
N TYR A 139 -9.49 11.57 11.71
CA TYR A 139 -9.62 11.56 10.25
C TYR A 139 -10.09 12.92 9.74
N GLY A 140 -9.39 13.44 8.73
CA GLY A 140 -9.69 14.72 8.10
C GLY A 140 -9.13 15.94 8.82
N PHE A 141 -8.27 15.75 9.83
CA PHE A 141 -7.65 16.85 10.56
C PHE A 141 -6.27 17.18 9.99
N ASN A 142 -6.01 18.48 9.77
CA ASN A 142 -4.76 18.98 9.20
C ASN A 142 -3.71 19.27 10.27
N GLY A 143 -4.14 19.67 11.48
CA GLY A 143 -3.28 20.05 12.59
C GLY A 143 -3.61 19.30 13.86
N MET A 144 -2.57 19.05 14.64
CA MET A 144 -2.69 18.49 15.99
C MET A 144 -1.63 19.13 16.90
N SER A 145 -2.04 19.45 18.13
CA SER A 145 -1.13 19.88 19.19
C SER A 145 -1.50 19.17 20.49
N ARG A 146 -0.49 18.80 21.28
CA ARG A 146 -0.67 18.08 22.55
C ARG A 146 0.26 18.64 23.61
N ASP A 147 -0.23 18.67 24.85
CA ASP A 147 0.57 18.85 26.06
C ASP A 147 0.35 17.62 26.94
N ALA A 148 1.30 16.70 26.88
CA ALA A 148 1.22 15.40 27.57
C ALA A 148 1.14 15.54 29.10
N ASP A 149 1.80 16.55 29.67
CA ASP A 149 1.81 16.78 31.12
C ASP A 149 0.43 17.22 31.63
N ARG A 150 -0.35 17.88 30.77
CA ARG A 150 -1.68 18.40 31.10
C ARG A 150 -2.82 17.57 30.53
N GLY A 151 -2.53 16.58 29.69
CA GLY A 151 -3.53 15.83 28.93
C GLY A 151 -4.30 16.69 27.92
N TRP A 152 -3.79 17.88 27.60
CA TRP A 152 -4.46 18.83 26.71
C TRP A 152 -4.20 18.43 25.25
N CYS A 153 -5.26 18.44 24.45
CA CYS A 153 -5.21 18.10 23.03
C CYS A 153 -6.00 19.13 22.23
N GLN A 154 -5.47 19.51 21.07
CA GLN A 154 -6.16 20.30 20.07
C GLN A 154 -6.03 19.62 18.71
N TYR A 155 -7.15 19.49 18.02
CA TYR A 155 -7.22 19.03 16.63
C TYR A 155 -7.83 20.13 15.79
N SER A 156 -7.23 20.42 14.64
CA SER A 156 -7.71 21.49 13.76
C SER A 156 -7.78 21.07 12.29
N TYR A 157 -8.69 21.70 11.56
CA TYR A 157 -8.83 21.53 10.12
C TYR A 157 -9.21 22.84 9.43
N PHE A 158 -8.75 23.01 8.20
CA PHE A 158 -9.24 24.06 7.32
C PHE A 158 -10.72 23.81 7.04
N VAL A 159 -11.55 24.84 7.23
CA VAL A 159 -12.98 24.75 6.93
C VAL A 159 -13.16 24.54 5.42
N PRO A 160 -13.87 23.48 4.98
CA PRO A 160 -14.05 23.21 3.55
C PRO A 160 -14.73 24.38 2.83
N ASP A 161 -14.10 24.88 1.77
CA ASP A 161 -14.58 26.00 0.94
C ASP A 161 -14.90 25.59 -0.51
N GLY A 162 -14.72 24.31 -0.84
CA GLY A 162 -14.85 23.76 -2.18
C GLY A 162 -13.73 24.18 -3.16
N VAL A 163 -12.73 24.94 -2.70
CA VAL A 163 -11.57 25.37 -3.49
C VAL A 163 -10.37 24.50 -3.14
N ARG A 164 -10.11 24.29 -1.85
CA ARG A 164 -9.06 23.39 -1.37
C ARG A 164 -9.55 21.96 -1.41
N ARG A 165 -8.62 21.05 -1.67
CA ARG A 165 -8.89 19.61 -1.58
C ARG A 165 -8.86 19.19 -0.11
N GLU A 166 -9.96 19.45 0.58
CA GLU A 166 -10.21 19.00 1.95
C GLU A 166 -11.25 17.87 1.93
N THR A 167 -11.04 16.84 2.74
CA THR A 167 -12.11 15.85 2.99
C THR A 167 -13.26 16.54 3.72
N GLU A 168 -14.49 16.28 3.28
CA GLU A 168 -15.70 16.71 3.99
C GLU A 168 -15.96 15.88 5.26
N THR A 169 -15.35 14.68 5.34
CA THR A 169 -15.51 13.79 6.49
C THR A 169 -14.48 14.18 7.56
N LYS A 170 -14.96 14.74 8.68
CA LYS A 170 -14.14 15.15 9.82
C LYS A 170 -14.57 14.37 11.05
N ILE A 171 -13.72 13.48 11.57
CA ILE A 171 -14.06 12.56 12.66
C ILE A 171 -12.93 12.42 13.67
N LEU A 172 -13.28 12.49 14.96
CA LEU A 172 -12.45 11.97 16.05
C LEU A 172 -13.05 10.65 16.56
N ILE A 173 -12.20 9.65 16.77
CA ILE A 173 -12.55 8.33 17.30
C ILE A 173 -11.84 8.16 18.62
N VAL A 174 -12.61 7.97 19.68
CA VAL A 174 -12.16 7.93 21.06
C VAL A 174 -12.27 6.50 21.56
N LEU A 175 -11.16 5.94 22.00
CA LEU A 175 -11.06 4.64 22.65
C LEU A 175 -10.79 4.84 24.15
N GLY A 176 -11.47 4.05 24.98
CA GLY A 176 -11.36 4.17 26.43
C GLY A 176 -12.32 5.23 26.99
N ASP A 177 -11.83 6.05 27.91
CA ASP A 177 -12.65 7.11 28.52
C ASP A 177 -12.97 8.21 27.50
N ASP A 178 -14.19 8.74 27.60
CA ASP A 178 -14.70 9.76 26.68
C ASP A 178 -14.00 11.12 26.87
N ILE A 179 -13.97 11.96 25.82
CA ILE A 179 -13.31 13.28 25.88
C ILE A 179 -14.10 14.31 26.71
N GLY A 180 -15.38 14.03 26.99
CA GLY A 180 -16.22 14.87 27.83
C GLY A 180 -16.46 16.27 27.24
N ASP A 181 -16.18 17.30 28.04
CA ASP A 181 -16.33 18.70 27.65
C ASP A 181 -15.21 19.12 26.68
N TYR A 182 -15.60 19.84 25.63
CA TYR A 182 -14.68 20.37 24.62
C TYR A 182 -15.02 21.81 24.27
N VAL A 183 -14.05 22.51 23.69
CA VAL A 183 -14.16 23.88 23.20
C VAL A 183 -13.98 23.89 21.69
N LEU A 184 -14.87 24.58 20.99
CA LEU A 184 -14.75 24.87 19.56
C LEU A 184 -14.29 26.31 19.39
N GLN A 185 -13.22 26.52 18.63
CA GLN A 185 -12.65 27.83 18.32
C GLN A 185 -12.36 27.98 16.83
N GLY A 186 -12.60 29.18 16.32
CA GLY A 186 -12.30 29.58 14.96
C GLY A 186 -10.99 30.36 14.88
N TYR A 187 -10.18 30.09 13.86
CA TYR A 187 -8.90 30.75 13.64
C TYR A 187 -8.76 31.27 12.21
N ALA A 188 -7.98 32.33 12.05
CA ALA A 188 -7.67 32.94 10.75
C ALA A 188 -6.97 31.96 9.79
N ASP A 189 -6.11 31.10 10.34
CA ASP A 189 -5.33 30.09 9.61
C ASP A 189 -4.98 28.87 10.48
N GLY A 190 -4.24 27.93 9.88
CA GLY A 190 -3.86 26.66 10.50
C GLY A 190 -2.81 26.77 11.60
N GLY A 191 -2.25 27.96 11.86
CA GLY A 191 -1.37 28.19 13.00
C GLY A 191 -2.14 28.26 14.33
N CYS A 192 -3.46 28.48 14.28
CA CYS A 192 -4.31 28.62 15.46
C CYS A 192 -3.86 29.72 16.45
N ASP A 193 -3.21 30.78 15.95
CA ASP A 193 -2.70 31.89 16.77
C ASP A 193 -3.69 33.07 16.91
N GLN A 194 -4.50 33.32 15.89
CA GLN A 194 -5.46 34.43 15.84
C GLN A 194 -6.89 33.91 15.78
N GLU A 195 -7.62 34.02 16.90
CA GLU A 195 -9.05 33.69 16.96
C GLU A 195 -9.89 34.67 16.12
N ILE A 196 -10.92 34.14 15.46
CA ILE A 196 -11.87 34.90 14.64
C ILE A 196 -13.31 34.45 14.91
N ASP A 197 -14.26 35.36 14.70
CA ASP A 197 -15.69 35.07 14.71
C ASP A 197 -16.15 34.43 13.38
N GLY A 198 -17.30 33.76 13.41
CA GLY A 198 -17.98 33.28 12.21
C GLY A 198 -17.54 31.91 11.70
N VAL A 199 -16.57 31.27 12.35
CA VAL A 199 -16.25 29.85 12.13
C VAL A 199 -17.15 28.99 13.03
N SER A 200 -17.78 27.98 12.45
CA SER A 200 -18.65 27.06 13.19
C SER A 200 -18.78 25.71 12.52
N CYS A 201 -19.16 24.70 13.30
CA CYS A 201 -19.58 23.39 12.84
C CYS A 201 -20.64 22.81 13.79
N THR A 202 -21.38 21.81 13.31
CA THR A 202 -22.19 20.91 14.13
C THR A 202 -21.32 19.74 14.58
N VAL A 203 -21.38 19.38 15.86
CA VAL A 203 -20.71 18.19 16.40
C VAL A 203 -21.75 17.18 16.85
N THR A 204 -21.68 15.95 16.33
CA THR A 204 -22.53 14.84 16.74
C THR A 204 -21.69 13.76 17.40
N ARG A 205 -22.06 13.38 18.63
CA ARG A 205 -21.47 12.25 19.36
C ARG A 205 -22.31 10.99 19.15
N ARG A 206 -21.66 9.87 18.84
CA ARG A 206 -22.31 8.54 18.80
C ARG A 206 -21.38 7.45 19.31
N GLU A 207 -21.94 6.37 19.83
CA GLU A 207 -21.20 5.15 20.19
C GLU A 207 -21.35 4.11 19.08
N THR A 208 -20.28 3.39 18.77
CA THR A 208 -20.19 2.39 17.69
C THR A 208 -19.00 1.46 17.95
N THR A 209 -18.58 0.66 16.96
CA THR A 209 -17.37 -0.16 17.06
C THR A 209 -16.24 0.38 16.18
N LEU A 210 -15.00 0.02 16.50
CA LEU A 210 -13.84 0.37 15.69
C LEU A 210 -13.98 -0.20 14.27
N ALA A 211 -14.49 -1.43 14.13
CA ALA A 211 -14.80 -2.01 12.84
C ALA A 211 -15.77 -1.12 12.03
N ASP A 212 -16.93 -0.76 12.59
CA ASP A 212 -17.93 0.05 11.89
C ASP A 212 -17.37 1.41 11.42
N VAL A 213 -16.58 2.09 12.25
CA VAL A 213 -16.01 3.39 11.88
C VAL A 213 -14.88 3.26 10.87
N LEU A 214 -14.04 2.23 10.94
CA LEU A 214 -13.03 1.97 9.91
C LEU A 214 -13.68 1.60 8.57
N ASP A 215 -14.78 0.83 8.55
CA ASP A 215 -15.52 0.57 7.29
C ASP A 215 -16.03 1.87 6.67
N LEU A 216 -16.63 2.75 7.49
CA LEU A 216 -17.08 4.07 7.05
C LEU A 216 -15.95 4.89 6.45
N LEU A 217 -14.80 4.97 7.12
CA LEU A 217 -13.65 5.76 6.66
C LEU A 217 -13.02 5.16 5.39
N CYS A 218 -12.93 3.84 5.29
CA CYS A 218 -12.50 3.16 4.05
C CYS A 218 -13.39 3.55 2.86
N ARG A 219 -14.72 3.59 3.04
CA ARG A 219 -15.66 4.02 1.98
C ARG A 219 -15.51 5.50 1.64
N ALA A 220 -15.37 6.35 2.65
CA ALA A 220 -15.18 7.79 2.46
C ALA A 220 -13.90 8.06 1.66
N TYR A 221 -12.79 7.44 2.07
CA TYR A 221 -11.51 7.55 1.38
C TYR A 221 -11.59 7.02 -0.04
N GLN A 222 -12.21 5.85 -0.27
CA GLN A 222 -12.41 5.32 -1.63
C GLN A 222 -13.15 6.32 -2.52
N ALA A 223 -14.27 6.86 -2.05
CA ALA A 223 -15.07 7.81 -2.83
C ALA A 223 -14.25 9.07 -3.19
N GLU A 224 -13.50 9.62 -2.24
CA GLU A 224 -12.64 10.78 -2.47
C GLU A 224 -11.47 10.47 -3.40
N PHE A 225 -10.84 9.30 -3.24
CA PHE A 225 -9.76 8.84 -4.10
C PHE A 225 -10.24 8.71 -5.55
N GLU A 226 -11.38 8.07 -5.78
CA GLU A 226 -11.95 7.88 -7.12
C GLU A 226 -12.40 9.20 -7.76
N GLN A 227 -12.85 10.15 -6.95
CA GLN A 227 -13.27 11.47 -7.43
C GLN A 227 -12.08 12.39 -7.77
N PHE A 228 -11.03 12.38 -6.96
CA PHE A 228 -10.01 13.44 -6.97
C PHE A 228 -8.57 12.96 -7.24
N SER A 229 -8.25 11.69 -6.98
CA SER A 229 -6.90 11.15 -7.23
C SER A 229 -6.77 10.45 -8.57
N LEU A 230 -7.85 9.88 -9.09
CA LEU A 230 -7.81 9.15 -10.36
C LEU A 230 -7.76 10.11 -11.55
N GLY A 231 -6.68 10.02 -12.32
CA GLY A 231 -6.58 10.66 -13.63
C GLY A 231 -7.57 10.04 -14.62
N ARG A 232 -7.86 10.78 -15.71
CA ARG A 232 -8.72 10.24 -16.78
C ARG A 232 -8.13 8.96 -17.35
N GLY A 233 -8.90 7.87 -17.25
CA GLY A 233 -8.52 6.57 -17.82
C GLY A 233 -7.62 5.72 -16.93
N GLN A 234 -7.27 6.18 -15.73
CA GLN A 234 -6.64 5.33 -14.72
C GLN A 234 -7.70 4.41 -14.09
N GLU A 235 -7.29 3.20 -13.77
CA GLU A 235 -8.13 2.20 -13.12
C GLU A 235 -7.98 2.28 -11.60
N SER A 236 -9.11 2.20 -10.89
CA SER A 236 -9.15 2.24 -9.43
C SER A 236 -8.57 0.96 -8.81
N PRO A 237 -7.70 1.03 -7.78
CA PRO A 237 -7.25 -0.16 -7.06
C PRO A 237 -8.41 -0.93 -6.40
N PHE A 238 -9.50 -0.23 -6.07
CA PHE A 238 -10.71 -0.80 -5.51
C PHE A 238 -11.51 -1.67 -6.49
N ARG A 239 -11.10 -1.76 -7.76
CA ARG A 239 -11.59 -2.80 -8.68
C ARG A 239 -11.08 -4.20 -8.31
N TYR A 240 -9.92 -4.28 -7.66
CA TYR A 240 -9.28 -5.54 -7.27
C TYR A 240 -9.29 -5.75 -5.75
N LEU A 241 -9.28 -4.66 -5.00
CA LEU A 241 -9.32 -4.65 -3.54
C LEU A 241 -10.76 -4.54 -3.05
N SER A 242 -11.26 -5.58 -2.38
CA SER A 242 -12.57 -5.50 -1.74
C SER A 242 -12.56 -4.58 -0.52
N GLN A 243 -13.73 -4.08 -0.15
CA GLN A 243 -13.92 -3.25 1.05
C GLN A 243 -13.39 -3.91 2.33
N ALA A 244 -13.70 -5.20 2.54
CA ALA A 244 -13.26 -5.93 3.72
C ALA A 244 -11.72 -6.10 3.75
N GLN A 245 -11.11 -6.36 2.60
CA GLN A 245 -9.66 -6.42 2.50
C GLN A 245 -9.03 -5.05 2.79
N TYR A 246 -9.59 -3.96 2.28
CA TYR A 246 -9.06 -2.62 2.54
C TYR A 246 -9.12 -2.27 4.04
N GLN A 247 -10.26 -2.53 4.68
CA GLN A 247 -10.42 -2.37 6.12
C GLN A 247 -9.44 -3.25 6.91
N GLY A 248 -9.22 -4.49 6.48
CA GLY A 248 -8.25 -5.40 7.06
C GLY A 248 -6.82 -4.87 6.99
N LEU A 249 -6.42 -4.29 5.85
CA LEU A 249 -5.10 -3.67 5.68
C LEU A 249 -4.91 -2.45 6.58
N VAL A 250 -5.94 -1.61 6.71
CA VAL A 250 -5.94 -0.45 7.63
C VAL A 250 -5.79 -0.91 9.07
N TRP A 251 -6.55 -1.94 9.48
CA TRP A 251 -6.41 -2.52 10.82
C TRP A 251 -5.02 -3.11 11.03
N GLN A 252 -4.49 -3.85 10.06
CA GLN A 252 -3.17 -4.46 10.14
C GLN A 252 -2.07 -3.41 10.41
N LEU A 253 -2.14 -2.24 9.76
CA LEU A 253 -1.20 -1.16 10.02
C LEU A 253 -1.35 -0.57 11.42
N LEU A 254 -2.58 -0.35 11.87
CA LEU A 254 -2.85 0.15 13.22
C LEU A 254 -2.36 -0.81 14.30
N GLU A 255 -2.57 -2.11 14.10
CA GLU A 255 -2.17 -3.18 15.01
C GLU A 255 -0.65 -3.38 15.02
N GLN A 256 0.00 -3.39 13.87
CA GLN A 256 1.43 -3.73 13.78
C GLN A 256 2.33 -2.53 14.05
N TYR A 257 1.93 -1.34 13.61
CA TYR A 257 2.80 -0.16 13.60
C TYR A 257 2.19 1.08 14.25
N GLY A 258 0.86 1.17 14.29
CA GLY A 258 0.14 2.28 14.91
C GLY A 258 0.00 2.19 16.42
N LEU A 259 -0.96 2.95 16.95
CA LEU A 259 -1.22 3.10 18.38
C LEU A 259 -1.67 1.82 19.11
N PHE A 260 -2.02 0.76 18.37
CA PHE A 260 -2.35 -0.55 18.96
C PHE A 260 -1.17 -1.51 19.02
N SER A 261 -0.03 -1.12 18.46
CA SER A 261 1.18 -1.94 18.46
C SER A 261 1.84 -1.96 19.83
N GLY A 262 2.38 -3.13 20.20
CA GLY A 262 3.32 -3.24 21.33
C GLY A 262 4.69 -2.59 21.05
N THR A 263 4.96 -2.24 19.79
CA THR A 263 6.18 -1.56 19.32
C THR A 263 5.79 -0.51 18.26
N PRO A 264 5.07 0.55 18.64
CA PRO A 264 4.58 1.54 17.70
C PRO A 264 5.73 2.24 16.97
N LYS A 265 5.46 2.70 15.75
CA LYS A 265 6.39 3.48 14.94
C LYS A 265 6.07 4.96 15.08
N ASP A 266 7.12 5.77 15.14
CA ASP A 266 7.02 7.22 15.30
C ASP A 266 6.13 7.81 14.20
N ARG A 267 6.27 7.31 12.95
CA ARG A 267 5.41 7.68 11.81
C ARG A 267 3.91 7.68 12.10
N TYR A 268 3.44 6.79 12.97
CA TYR A 268 2.02 6.61 13.27
C TYR A 268 1.64 6.98 14.71
N SER A 269 2.54 7.62 15.46
CA SER A 269 2.33 8.00 16.87
C SER A 269 1.13 8.93 17.08
N ASP A 270 0.77 9.66 16.02
CA ASP A 270 -0.22 10.71 16.08
C ASP A 270 -1.65 10.19 15.86
N GLY A 271 -1.81 8.93 15.44
CA GLY A 271 -3.14 8.32 15.24
C GLY A 271 -3.95 8.96 14.11
N ARG A 272 -3.27 9.56 13.12
CA ARG A 272 -3.91 10.16 11.94
C ARG A 272 -4.27 9.08 10.93
N LEU A 273 -5.57 8.83 10.78
CA LEU A 273 -6.08 7.77 9.91
C LEU A 273 -5.97 8.12 8.42
N ASP A 274 -5.91 9.39 8.06
CA ASP A 274 -5.69 9.85 6.68
C ASP A 274 -4.42 9.19 6.07
N GLU A 275 -3.34 9.16 6.86
CA GLU A 275 -2.06 8.56 6.47
C GLU A 275 -2.14 7.04 6.42
N ILE A 276 -2.78 6.40 7.41
CA ILE A 276 -2.96 4.95 7.45
C ILE A 276 -3.80 4.45 6.25
N LEU A 277 -4.90 5.13 5.94
CA LEU A 277 -5.78 4.78 4.82
C LEU A 277 -5.02 4.87 3.49
N MET A 278 -4.30 5.97 3.27
CA MET A 278 -3.46 6.12 2.08
C MET A 278 -2.34 5.07 2.03
N GLU A 279 -1.62 4.83 3.12
CA GLU A 279 -0.47 3.93 3.16
C GLU A 279 -0.84 2.46 3.09
N ALA A 280 -2.05 2.08 3.52
CA ALA A 280 -2.60 0.77 3.24
C ALA A 280 -2.61 0.48 1.73
N LEU A 281 -2.76 1.52 0.89
CA LEU A 281 -2.71 1.41 -0.57
C LEU A 281 -1.30 1.57 -1.16
N SER A 282 -0.50 2.54 -0.68
CA SER A 282 0.77 2.91 -1.32
C SER A 282 1.99 2.13 -0.86
N GLN A 283 1.92 1.44 0.28
CA GLN A 283 3.05 0.63 0.75
C GLN A 283 3.38 -0.53 -0.18
N GLU A 284 4.67 -0.74 -0.43
CA GLU A 284 5.19 -1.87 -1.19
C GLU A 284 4.89 -3.21 -0.52
N ARG A 285 4.42 -4.16 -1.33
CA ARG A 285 3.94 -5.48 -0.89
C ARG A 285 4.33 -6.55 -1.91
N VAL A 286 4.21 -7.81 -1.51
CA VAL A 286 4.06 -8.91 -2.46
C VAL A 286 2.57 -9.27 -2.51
N LEU A 287 1.95 -9.03 -3.66
CA LEU A 287 0.58 -9.42 -3.97
C LEU A 287 0.58 -10.77 -4.68
N TYR A 288 -0.45 -11.57 -4.49
CA TYR A 288 -0.58 -12.89 -5.13
C TYR A 288 -1.82 -12.95 -6.00
N LEU A 289 -1.63 -13.13 -7.30
CA LEU A 289 -2.71 -13.45 -8.22
C LEU A 289 -3.17 -14.87 -7.94
N SER A 290 -4.40 -15.03 -7.49
CA SER A 290 -5.00 -16.29 -7.05
C SER A 290 -6.02 -16.77 -8.07
N PHE A 291 -5.80 -17.95 -8.64
CA PHE A 291 -6.66 -18.50 -9.69
C PHE A 291 -6.68 -20.04 -9.69
N PRO A 292 -7.81 -20.67 -10.04
CA PRO A 292 -7.92 -22.12 -10.08
C PRO A 292 -7.20 -22.70 -11.31
N VAL A 293 -6.50 -23.82 -11.12
CA VAL A 293 -5.88 -24.59 -12.19
C VAL A 293 -6.21 -26.07 -11.99
N THR A 294 -6.64 -26.74 -13.06
CA THR A 294 -6.86 -28.19 -13.05
C THR A 294 -5.93 -28.87 -14.04
N VAL A 295 -5.04 -29.73 -13.53
CA VAL A 295 -4.12 -30.52 -14.34
C VAL A 295 -4.69 -31.93 -14.51
N PRO A 296 -4.94 -32.40 -15.75
CA PRO A 296 -5.49 -33.72 -15.99
C PRO A 296 -4.56 -34.84 -15.53
N ALA A 297 -5.12 -36.02 -15.24
CA ALA A 297 -4.36 -37.21 -14.88
C ALA A 297 -3.32 -37.55 -15.96
N GLY A 298 -2.07 -37.76 -15.56
CA GLY A 298 -0.95 -38.06 -16.47
C GLY A 298 -0.68 -36.98 -17.52
N GLY A 299 -1.24 -35.78 -17.37
CA GLY A 299 -1.20 -34.73 -18.39
C GLY A 299 -0.54 -33.44 -17.90
N SER A 300 -0.68 -32.40 -18.71
CA SER A 300 -0.09 -31.09 -18.45
C SER A 300 -1.03 -29.96 -18.84
N VAL A 301 -0.82 -28.81 -18.23
CA VAL A 301 -1.51 -27.55 -18.53
C VAL A 301 -0.45 -26.44 -18.64
N THR A 302 -0.67 -25.48 -19.53
CA THR A 302 0.16 -24.26 -19.59
C THR A 302 -0.52 -23.13 -18.85
N VAL A 303 0.19 -22.53 -17.90
CA VAL A 303 -0.25 -21.33 -17.18
C VAL A 303 0.68 -20.19 -17.55
N ALA A 304 0.14 -19.04 -17.92
CA ALA A 304 0.95 -17.86 -18.14
C ALA A 304 0.40 -16.65 -17.37
N ALA A 305 1.30 -15.93 -16.71
CA ALA A 305 1.04 -14.65 -16.07
C ALA A 305 1.79 -13.56 -16.84
N SER A 306 1.11 -12.47 -17.18
CA SER A 306 1.72 -11.32 -17.85
C SER A 306 1.32 -10.01 -17.19
N PHE A 307 2.27 -9.10 -17.10
CA PHE A 307 2.08 -7.77 -16.53
C PHE A 307 3.15 -6.82 -17.08
N TRP A 308 2.87 -5.53 -17.01
CA TRP A 308 3.82 -4.47 -17.27
C TRP A 308 4.48 -4.08 -15.95
N LYS A 309 5.80 -4.16 -15.86
CA LYS A 309 6.58 -3.69 -14.72
C LYS A 309 7.56 -2.65 -15.21
N ALA A 310 7.57 -1.49 -14.58
CA ALA A 310 8.55 -0.46 -14.86
C ALA A 310 9.96 -0.99 -14.49
N PRO A 311 11.01 -0.66 -15.26
CA PRO A 311 12.36 -0.96 -14.84
C PRO A 311 12.73 -0.19 -13.58
N SER A 312 13.60 -0.76 -12.76
CA SER A 312 14.36 0.02 -11.79
C SER A 312 15.25 0.99 -12.56
N TYR A 313 15.36 2.24 -12.14
CA TYR A 313 16.21 3.23 -12.78
C TYR A 313 16.80 4.19 -11.76
N ASP A 314 17.96 4.75 -12.09
CA ASP A 314 18.56 5.79 -11.29
C ASP A 314 18.24 7.18 -11.87
N TYR A 315 17.89 8.12 -11.00
CA TYR A 315 17.56 9.48 -11.41
C TYR A 315 18.81 10.18 -11.94
N GLY A 316 18.66 10.94 -13.04
CA GLY A 316 19.78 11.59 -13.73
C GLY A 316 20.62 12.57 -12.90
N CYS A 317 20.17 12.93 -11.69
CA CYS A 317 20.88 13.79 -10.75
C CYS A 317 21.57 13.04 -9.60
N SER A 318 21.56 11.70 -9.57
CA SER A 318 22.18 10.89 -8.52
C SER A 318 23.71 10.96 -8.54
N GLY A 319 24.30 11.23 -9.71
CA GLY A 319 25.74 11.20 -9.92
C GLY A 319 26.34 9.79 -9.87
N SER A 320 25.52 8.74 -9.88
CA SER A 320 25.99 7.36 -9.90
C SER A 320 26.37 6.90 -11.31
N GLU A 321 27.09 5.79 -11.41
CA GLU A 321 27.38 5.12 -12.69
C GLU A 321 26.15 4.51 -13.38
N ASN A 322 25.01 4.46 -12.68
CA ASN A 322 23.76 3.82 -13.14
C ASN A 322 22.81 4.79 -13.86
N VAL A 323 23.18 6.07 -14.00
CA VAL A 323 22.36 7.07 -14.69
C VAL A 323 22.03 6.61 -16.12
N GLY A 324 20.74 6.56 -16.44
CA GLY A 324 20.23 6.18 -17.76
C GLY A 324 20.18 4.67 -18.02
N LEU A 325 20.43 3.85 -16.99
CA LEU A 325 20.21 2.40 -17.04
C LEU A 325 18.80 2.04 -16.58
N GLN A 326 18.28 0.96 -17.17
CA GLN A 326 17.05 0.29 -16.77
C GLN A 326 17.41 -1.13 -16.30
N GLY A 327 17.12 -1.42 -15.03
CA GLY A 327 17.41 -2.69 -14.37
C GLY A 327 16.16 -3.56 -14.24
N TYR A 328 16.37 -4.87 -14.39
CA TYR A 328 15.37 -5.91 -14.21
C TYR A 328 15.98 -7.07 -13.43
N ASP A 329 15.28 -7.49 -12.37
CA ASP A 329 15.66 -8.63 -11.54
C ASP A 329 14.68 -9.78 -11.75
N LEU A 330 15.22 -11.00 -11.77
CA LEU A 330 14.49 -12.25 -11.91
C LEU A 330 14.98 -13.23 -10.84
N VAL A 331 14.05 -13.77 -10.07
CA VAL A 331 14.31 -14.86 -9.12
C VAL A 331 13.76 -16.16 -9.68
N THR A 332 14.48 -17.27 -9.53
CA THR A 332 14.14 -18.54 -10.21
C THR A 332 13.13 -19.40 -9.46
N ALA A 333 13.15 -19.38 -8.13
CA ALA A 333 12.30 -20.24 -7.31
C ALA A 333 11.86 -19.61 -5.97
N LEU A 334 12.12 -18.31 -5.78
CA LEU A 334 11.87 -17.66 -4.50
C LEU A 334 10.40 -17.73 -4.08
N GLY A 335 10.14 -18.23 -2.88
CA GLY A 335 8.78 -18.36 -2.32
C GLY A 335 7.88 -19.37 -3.05
N SER A 336 8.42 -20.16 -3.99
CA SER A 336 7.64 -21.15 -4.75
C SER A 336 7.56 -22.48 -4.04
N THR A 337 6.37 -23.10 -4.05
CA THR A 337 6.17 -24.49 -3.63
C THR A 337 6.31 -25.48 -4.80
N LEU A 338 6.61 -25.00 -6.01
CA LEU A 338 6.80 -25.84 -7.19
C LEU A 338 8.25 -26.28 -7.33
N GLU A 339 8.45 -27.53 -7.74
CA GLU A 339 9.75 -28.03 -8.17
C GLU A 339 9.93 -27.74 -9.66
N PHE A 340 10.91 -26.90 -9.99
CA PHE A 340 11.24 -26.57 -11.38
C PHE A 340 12.21 -27.62 -11.95
N THR A 341 11.87 -28.20 -13.10
CA THR A 341 12.71 -29.20 -13.79
C THR A 341 13.52 -28.58 -14.94
N GLY A 342 13.24 -27.32 -15.30
CA GLY A 342 13.97 -26.54 -16.28
C GLY A 342 13.37 -25.13 -16.39
N GLN A 343 14.21 -24.15 -16.71
CA GLN A 343 13.80 -22.77 -16.91
C GLN A 343 14.56 -22.17 -18.09
N THR A 344 13.90 -21.28 -18.83
CA THR A 344 14.49 -20.53 -19.94
C THR A 344 14.04 -19.08 -19.87
N ALA A 345 14.96 -18.16 -20.15
CA ALA A 345 14.63 -16.76 -20.33
C ALA A 345 14.74 -16.38 -21.81
N ALA A 346 13.84 -15.51 -22.27
CA ALA A 346 13.86 -14.96 -23.62
C ALA A 346 13.73 -13.43 -23.56
N LEU A 347 14.58 -12.75 -24.32
CA LEU A 347 14.53 -11.31 -24.51
C LEU A 347 13.90 -11.00 -25.87
N VAL A 348 12.85 -10.18 -25.86
CA VAL A 348 12.09 -9.79 -27.06
C VAL A 348 12.23 -8.29 -27.29
N ASN A 349 11.96 -7.84 -28.52
CA ASN A 349 12.05 -6.43 -28.93
C ASN A 349 13.45 -5.82 -28.69
N THR A 350 14.50 -6.55 -29.08
CA THR A 350 15.89 -6.21 -28.75
C THR A 350 16.48 -5.07 -29.59
N ASP A 351 15.79 -4.62 -30.63
CA ASP A 351 16.30 -3.65 -31.59
C ASP A 351 16.43 -2.22 -31.03
N THR A 352 15.88 -1.97 -29.84
CA THR A 352 15.83 -0.64 -29.21
C THR A 352 16.66 -0.54 -27.94
N ILE A 353 17.51 -1.53 -27.65
CA ILE A 353 18.23 -1.63 -26.38
C ILE A 353 19.69 -2.06 -26.59
N GLU A 354 20.55 -1.62 -25.68
CA GLU A 354 21.91 -2.13 -25.47
C GLU A 354 21.95 -2.87 -24.13
N ILE A 355 22.48 -4.10 -24.11
CA ILE A 355 22.74 -4.80 -22.84
C ILE A 355 24.04 -4.25 -22.25
N VAL A 356 23.96 -3.70 -21.04
CA VAL A 356 25.10 -3.10 -20.34
C VAL A 356 25.72 -4.10 -19.36
N ARG A 357 24.90 -4.74 -18.52
CA ARG A 357 25.32 -5.77 -17.57
C ARG A 357 24.24 -6.84 -17.43
N GLN A 358 24.64 -8.09 -17.24
CA GLN A 358 23.73 -9.21 -16.96
C GLN A 358 24.50 -10.45 -16.50
N ASN A 359 23.77 -11.42 -15.95
CA ASN A 359 24.25 -12.79 -15.72
C ASN A 359 23.40 -13.88 -16.41
N LEU A 360 22.46 -13.52 -17.31
CA LEU A 360 21.60 -14.49 -18.01
C LEU A 360 22.30 -15.24 -19.15
N GLY A 361 23.28 -14.60 -19.78
CA GLY A 361 24.02 -15.13 -20.93
C GLY A 361 23.41 -14.77 -22.30
N PHE A 362 22.56 -13.74 -22.39
CA PHE A 362 22.13 -13.21 -23.69
C PHE A 362 23.33 -12.67 -24.48
N ASP A 363 23.30 -12.77 -25.79
CA ASP A 363 24.35 -12.27 -26.67
C ASP A 363 23.70 -11.77 -27.96
N LEU A 364 23.28 -10.49 -27.94
CA LEU A 364 22.54 -9.90 -29.05
C LEU A 364 23.39 -9.77 -30.32
N GLU A 365 24.71 -9.58 -30.19
CA GLU A 365 25.63 -9.50 -31.33
C GLU A 365 25.71 -10.83 -32.08
N ASN A 366 25.63 -11.95 -31.35
CA ASN A 366 25.64 -13.31 -31.93
C ASN A 366 24.22 -13.91 -32.07
N GLY A 367 23.17 -13.12 -31.86
CA GLY A 367 21.77 -13.54 -32.06
C GLY A 367 21.20 -14.46 -30.98
N VAL A 368 21.83 -14.53 -29.80
CA VAL A 368 21.36 -15.30 -28.64
C VAL A 368 20.37 -14.48 -27.83
N THR A 369 19.08 -14.62 -28.15
CA THR A 369 17.97 -13.95 -27.45
C THR A 369 17.20 -14.87 -26.51
N GLN A 370 17.57 -16.16 -26.43
CA GLN A 370 16.97 -17.13 -25.53
C GLN A 370 18.08 -17.99 -24.90
N VAL A 371 17.98 -18.20 -23.59
CA VAL A 371 18.98 -18.91 -22.78
C VAL A 371 18.31 -19.91 -21.84
N SER A 372 19.01 -20.99 -21.51
CA SER A 372 18.62 -21.88 -20.41
C SER A 372 19.22 -21.35 -19.11
N LEU A 373 18.42 -21.31 -18.05
CA LEU A 373 18.86 -20.83 -16.74
C LEU A 373 19.34 -22.01 -15.89
N ASP A 374 20.39 -21.78 -15.12
CA ASP A 374 20.79 -22.67 -14.04
C ASP A 374 19.78 -22.55 -12.89
N LEU A 375 19.19 -23.69 -12.50
CA LEU A 375 18.24 -23.79 -11.39
C LEU A 375 18.90 -23.63 -10.02
N ALA A 376 20.24 -23.76 -9.95
CA ALA A 376 21.00 -23.52 -8.73
C ALA A 376 21.30 -22.02 -8.51
N GLU A 377 21.17 -21.18 -9.54
CA GLU A 377 21.33 -19.74 -9.43
C GLU A 377 20.02 -19.11 -8.92
N PRO A 378 20.01 -18.49 -7.73
CA PRO A 378 18.79 -17.95 -7.14
C PRO A 378 18.31 -16.66 -7.82
N HIS A 379 19.22 -15.93 -8.48
CA HIS A 379 18.97 -14.57 -8.97
C HIS A 379 19.67 -14.30 -10.31
N TYR A 380 18.90 -13.72 -11.22
CA TYR A 380 19.36 -13.19 -12.49
C TYR A 380 19.02 -11.71 -12.59
N TYR A 381 19.88 -10.93 -13.24
CA TYR A 381 19.65 -9.53 -13.51
C TYR A 381 19.98 -9.17 -14.95
N LEU A 382 19.27 -8.17 -15.45
CA LEU A 382 19.48 -7.56 -16.76
C LEU A 382 19.45 -6.04 -16.59
N GLU A 383 20.54 -5.40 -16.99
CA GLU A 383 20.62 -3.95 -17.10
C GLU A 383 20.83 -3.54 -18.54
N ILE A 384 19.97 -2.66 -19.00
CA ILE A 384 19.96 -2.18 -20.38
C ILE A 384 20.05 -0.67 -20.43
N ARG A 385 20.50 -0.17 -21.57
CA ARG A 385 20.34 1.22 -21.97
C ARG A 385 19.38 1.28 -23.15
N PRO A 386 18.32 2.11 -23.09
CA PRO A 386 17.53 2.41 -24.27
C PRO A 386 18.40 3.09 -25.33
N LEU A 387 18.36 2.59 -26.56
CA LEU A 387 18.97 3.29 -27.68
C LEU A 387 18.04 4.46 -28.03
N GLU A 388 18.56 5.69 -28.10
CA GLU A 388 17.78 6.84 -28.57
C GLU A 388 17.23 6.52 -29.97
N GLY A 389 15.91 6.67 -30.14
CA GLY A 389 15.21 6.49 -31.41
C GLY A 389 15.33 7.67 -32.36
#